data_AF-A0A519YLM9-F1
#
_entry.id   AF-A0A519YLM9-F1
#
_cell.length_a   1.000
_cell.length_b   1.000
_cell.length_c   1.000
_cell.angle_alpha   90.00
_cell.angle_beta   90.00
_cell.angle_gamma   90.00
#
_symmetry.space_group_name_H-M   'P 1'
#
loop_
_entity.id
_entity.type
_entity.pdbx_description
1 polymer ?
#
loop_
_entity_poly.entity_id
_entity_poly.type
_entity_poly.pdbx_seq_one_letter_code
_entity_poly.pdbx_strand_id
1 'polypeptide(L)' 'VLTIISSIFIPLSFVVGLYGMNFQPEDQHGHRLPLNMPELYSPLGYPVLLAVLGLIVVGQLFYFWRKGWLSSD' A
#
# COMPACT_ATOMS: atom_id res chain seq x y z
N VAL A 1 -4.18 -19.37 -11.49
CA VAL A 1 -5.08 -18.41 -10.78
C VAL A 1 -4.61 -18.03 -9.37
N LEU A 2 -4.38 -18.96 -8.43
CA LEU A 2 -3.94 -18.63 -7.05
C LEU A 2 -2.67 -17.76 -6.99
N THR A 3 -1.63 -18.09 -7.76
CA THR A 3 -0.36 -17.34 -7.77
C THR A 3 -0.55 -15.87 -8.17
N ILE A 4 -1.45 -15.59 -9.12
CA ILE A 4 -1.75 -14.24 -9.60
C ILE A 4 -2.51 -13.45 -8.52
N ILE A 5 -3.45 -14.11 -7.84
CA ILE A 5 -4.20 -13.49 -6.73
C ILE A 5 -3.23 -13.17 -5.59
N SER A 6 -2.41 -14.13 -5.15
CA SER A 6 -1.45 -13.93 -4.06
C SER A 6 -0.41 -12.86 -4.38
N SER A 7 0.11 -12.80 -5.61
CA SER A 7 1.11 -11.79 -5.98
C SER A 7 0.55 -10.36 -5.93
N ILE A 8 -0.75 -10.18 -6.18
CA ILE A 8 -1.43 -8.88 -6.07
C ILE A 8 -1.76 -8.57 -4.61
N PHE A 9 -2.31 -9.53 -3.88
CA PHE A 9 -2.80 -9.32 -2.51
C PHE A 9 -1.70 -9.15 -1.47
N ILE A 10 -0.56 -9.82 -1.61
CA ILE A 10 0.57 -9.70 -0.66
C ILE A 10 1.10 -8.27 -0.55
N PRO A 11 1.51 -7.59 -1.65
CA PRO A 11 2.02 -6.22 -1.57
C PRO A 11 0.94 -5.23 -1.11
N LEU A 12 -0.32 -5.40 -1.54
CA LEU A 12 -1.44 -4.58 -1.07
C LEU A 12 -1.66 -4.72 0.44
N SER A 13 -1.73 -5.96 0.93
CA SER A 13 -1.91 -6.26 2.35
C SER A 13 -0.76 -5.74 3.18
N PHE A 14 0.47 -5.79 2.66
CA PHE A 14 1.63 -5.21 3.34
C PHE A 14 1.50 -3.69 3.51
N VAL A 15 1.14 -2.96 2.44
CA VAL A 15 0.99 -1.50 2.51
C VAL A 15 -0.16 -1.11 3.44
N VAL A 16 -1.32 -1.76 3.33
CA VAL A 16 -2.46 -1.52 4.22
C VAL A 16 -2.12 -1.88 5.66
N GLY A 17 -1.43 -3.00 5.89
CA GLY A 17 -0.98 -3.42 7.21
C GLY A 17 0.01 -2.44 7.83
N LEU A 18 0.97 -1.95 7.04
CA LEU A 18 1.90 -0.91 7.46
C LEU A 18 1.14 0.34 7.90
N TYR A 19 0.21 0.84 7.07
CA TYR A 19 -0.62 2.01 7.35
C TYR A 19 -1.70 1.79 8.44
N GLY A 20 -1.97 0.54 8.82
CA GLY A 20 -2.92 0.18 9.88
C GLY A 20 -2.27 0.00 11.26
N MET A 21 -0.95 0.16 11.37
CA MET A 21 -0.26 0.08 12.66
C MET A 21 -0.54 1.30 13.54
N ASN A 22 -0.63 1.08 14.85
CA ASN A 22 -0.91 2.13 15.84
C ASN A 22 0.35 2.95 16.15
N PHE A 23 0.81 3.77 15.21
CA PHE A 23 1.92 4.69 15.43
C PHE A 23 1.48 5.88 16.29
N GLN A 24 2.25 6.17 17.35
CA GLN A 24 1.96 7.23 18.31
C GLN A 24 2.48 8.60 17.81
N PRO A 25 1.63 9.64 17.62
CA PRO A 25 2.09 10.94 17.10
C PRO A 25 2.94 11.76 18.08
N GLU A 26 2.93 11.43 19.37
CA GLU A 26 3.61 12.16 20.43
C GLU A 26 4.43 11.19 21.29
N ASP A 27 5.58 11.59 21.83
CA ASP A 27 6.31 10.82 22.83
C ASP A 27 5.64 10.97 24.22
N GLN A 28 6.01 10.11 25.18
CA GLN A 28 5.55 10.16 26.57
C GLN A 28 5.81 11.49 27.30
N HIS A 29 6.68 12.35 26.74
CA HIS A 29 6.99 13.69 27.23
C HIS A 29 6.23 14.82 26.49
N GLY A 30 5.28 14.48 25.61
CA GLY A 30 4.47 15.45 24.86
C GLY A 30 5.17 16.06 23.63
N HIS A 31 6.32 15.54 23.23
CA HIS A 31 7.00 15.95 22.00
C HIS A 31 6.35 15.28 20.80
N ARG A 32 5.93 16.04 19.78
CA ARG A 32 5.46 15.46 18.52
C ARG A 32 6.60 14.72 17.83
N LEU A 33 6.31 13.51 17.35
CA LEU A 33 7.21 12.68 16.56
C LEU A 33 6.86 12.90 15.07
N PRO A 34 7.41 13.92 14.39
CA PRO A 34 7.01 14.27 13.02
C PRO A 34 7.31 13.16 12.01
N LEU A 35 8.21 12.23 12.34
CA LEU A 35 8.55 11.09 11.50
C LEU A 35 7.63 9.89 11.73
N ASN A 36 6.76 9.93 12.75
CA ASN A 36 5.86 8.83 13.04
C ASN A 36 4.56 8.99 12.24
N MET A 37 4.53 8.39 11.04
CA MET A 37 3.41 8.46 10.09
C MET A 37 2.88 9.88 9.78
N PRO A 38 3.72 10.82 9.32
CA PRO A 38 3.26 12.15 8.93
C PRO A 38 2.19 12.13 7.84
N GLU A 39 2.22 11.14 6.94
CA GLU A 39 1.29 11.02 5.82
C GLU A 39 -0.15 10.76 6.28
N LEU A 40 -0.35 10.10 7.43
CA LEU A 40 -1.67 9.78 7.95
C LEU A 40 -2.40 11.02 8.49
N TYR A 41 -1.65 12.01 8.99
CA TYR A 41 -2.20 13.28 9.50
C TYR A 41 -2.40 14.33 8.41
N SER A 42 -1.99 14.03 7.18
CA SER A 42 -2.22 14.91 6.03
C SER A 42 -3.65 14.75 5.50
N PRO A 43 -4.35 15.84 5.12
CA PRO A 43 -5.66 15.77 4.49
C PRO A 43 -5.64 14.98 3.17
N LEU A 44 -4.48 14.87 2.52
CA LEU A 44 -4.29 14.09 1.29
C LEU A 44 -3.76 12.69 1.52
N GLY A 45 -3.50 12.28 2.78
CA GLY A 45 -2.95 10.97 3.11
C GLY A 45 -3.77 9.81 2.58
N TYR A 46 -5.09 9.87 2.79
CA TYR A 46 -6.02 8.82 2.35
C TYR A 46 -6.14 8.72 0.81
N PRO A 47 -6.39 9.81 0.06
CA PRO A 47 -6.37 9.77 -1.41
C PRO A 47 -5.03 9.29 -2.00
N VAL A 48 -3.90 9.73 -1.44
CA VAL A 48 -2.56 9.34 -1.91
C VAL A 48 -2.32 7.86 -1.69
N LEU A 49 -2.69 7.32 -0.51
CA LEU A 49 -2.60 5.88 -0.22
C LEU A 49 -3.41 5.06 -1.24
N LEU A 50 -4.65 5.46 -1.53
CA LEU A 50 -5.48 4.80 -2.53
C LEU A 50 -4.86 4.85 -3.93
N ALA A 51 -4.28 5.99 -4.31
CA ALA A 51 -3.59 6.12 -5.60
C ALA A 51 -2.37 5.19 -5.69
N VAL A 52 -1.59 5.07 -4.61
CA VAL A 52 -0.45 4.14 -4.53
C VAL A 52 -0.91 2.69 -4.65
N LEU A 53 -1.94 2.29 -3.90
CA LEU A 53 -2.51 0.93 -3.97
C LEU A 53 -3.04 0.63 -5.38
N GLY A 54 -3.75 1.58 -6.01
CA GLY A 54 -4.22 1.46 -7.39
C GLY A 54 -3.07 1.32 -8.40
N LEU A 55 -2.01 2.10 -8.24
CA LEU A 55 -0.83 2.05 -9.11
C LEU A 55 -0.09 0.71 -8.99
N ILE A 56 0.01 0.15 -7.78
CA ILE A 56 0.58 -1.19 -7.56
C ILE A 56 -0.24 -2.25 -8.32
N VAL A 57 -1.58 -2.21 -8.21
CA VAL A 57 -2.46 -3.14 -8.91
C VAL A 57 -2.32 -3.01 -10.42
N VAL A 58 -2.39 -1.79 -10.95
CA VAL A 58 -2.26 -1.54 -12.39
C VAL A 58 -0.88 -1.99 -12.90
N GLY A 59 0.18 -1.70 -12.14
CA GLY A 59 1.54 -2.12 -12.47
C GLY A 59 1.71 -3.65 -12.48
N GLN A 60 1.14 -4.34 -11.50
CA GLN A 60 1.11 -5.80 -11.44
C GLN A 60 0.34 -6.40 -12.62
N LEU A 61 -0.88 -5.90 -12.89
CA LEU A 61 -1.70 -6.36 -14.01
C LEU A 61 -1.00 -6.14 -15.35
N PHE A 62 -0.39 -4.97 -15.56
CA PHE A 62 0.38 -4.66 -16.76
C PHE A 62 1.58 -5.59 -16.92
N TYR A 63 2.33 -5.86 -15.83
CA TYR A 63 3.46 -6.79 -15.85
C TYR A 63 3.02 -8.22 -16.23
N PHE A 64 1.94 -8.73 -15.63
CA PHE A 64 1.40 -10.05 -15.96
C PHE A 64 0.85 -10.14 -17.38
N TRP A 65 0.22 -9.07 -17.86
CA TRP A 65 -0.25 -8.97 -19.23
C TRP A 65 0.92 -9.00 -20.23
N ARG A 66 1.97 -8.21 -19.99
CA ARG A 66 3.18 -8.20 -20.82
C ARG A 66 3.92 -9.54 -20.82
N LYS A 67 3.87 -10.29 -19.71
CA LYS A 67 4.45 -11.63 -19.60
C LYS A 67 3.60 -12.72 -20.26
N GLY A 68 2.40 -12.41 -20.78
CA GLY A 68 1.50 -13.37 -21.43
C GLY A 68 0.77 -14.32 -20.47
N TRP A 69 0.91 -14.12 -19.16
CA TRP A 69 0.35 -15.02 -18.14
C TRP A 69 -1.17 -14.93 -18.03
N LEU A 70 -1.76 -13.83 -18.49
CA LEU A 70 -3.21 -13.61 -18.54
C LEU A 70 -3.86 -14.09 -19.84
N SER A 71 -3.07 -14.52 -20.84
CA SER A 71 -3.56 -14.91 -22.17
C SER A 71 -3.28 -16.37 -22.52
N SER A 72 -2.86 -17.19 -21.55
CA SER A 72 -2.57 -18.61 -21.77
C SER A 72 -3.73 -19.47 -21.23
N ASP A 73 -4.90 -19.29 -21.84
CA ASP A 73 -5.95 -20.26 -22.20
C ASP A 73 -7.26 -19.53 -22.55
#